data_AF-A0A2K8XU32-F1
#
_entry.id   AF-A0A2K8XU32-F1
#
_cell.length_a   1.000
_cell.length_b   1.000
_cell.length_c   1.000
_cell.angle_alpha   90.00
_cell.angle_beta   90.00
_cell.angle_gamma   90.00
#
_symmetry.space_group_name_H-M   'P 1'
#
loop_
_entity.id
_entity.type
_entity.pdbx_description
1 polymer ?
#
loop_
_entity_poly.entity_id
_entity_poly.type
_entity_poly.pdbx_seq_one_letter_code
_entity_poly.pdbx_strand_id
1 'polypeptide(L)'
;MYKDDSFNDLNEQIKRSLTFGLSAKVTDKLKYQGSSSYTGFQSNLDFSANTSFSRFSGFEGEARGDLDALSEADWLVERDRARKIGGLVDITGVTIRFTASNNFKYEFNDSFQSNFTIGIDQKSSKQEENDTNALLVALDS
;
A
#
# COMPACT_ATOMS: atom_id res chain seq x y z
N MET A 1 -13.67 -2.29 -3.69
CA MET A 1 -12.48 -1.47 -4.00
C MET A 1 -12.40 -0.41 -2.93
N TYR A 2 -11.30 -0.34 -2.19
CA TYR A 2 -11.10 0.68 -1.17
C TYR A 2 -10.05 1.66 -1.71
N LYS A 3 -10.46 2.92 -1.88
CA LYS A 3 -9.60 4.04 -2.20
C LYS A 3 -9.74 4.99 -1.02
N ASP A 4 -8.65 5.22 -0.32
CA ASP A 4 -8.59 6.15 0.80
C ASP A 4 -7.49 7.14 0.47
N ASP A 5 -7.96 8.29 0.02
CA ASP A 5 -7.17 9.49 -0.03
C ASP A 5 -7.42 10.09 1.36
N SER A 6 -6.47 9.92 2.28
CA SER A 6 -6.55 10.44 3.65
C SER A 6 -6.81 11.96 3.63
N PHE A 7 -6.84 12.64 4.78
CA PHE A 7 -6.99 14.12 4.89
C PHE A 7 -5.85 14.93 4.22
N ASN A 8 -5.07 14.32 3.33
CA ASN A 8 -3.86 14.83 2.77
C ASN A 8 -3.68 14.27 1.35
N ASP A 9 -3.47 15.15 0.37
CA ASP A 9 -3.20 14.86 -1.06
C ASP A 9 -1.92 14.04 -1.31
N LEU A 10 -1.25 13.59 -0.24
CA LEU A 10 0.13 13.14 -0.24
C LEU A 10 0.29 11.63 -0.03
N ASN A 11 -0.72 10.96 0.55
CA ASN A 11 -0.71 9.52 0.82
C ASN A 11 -1.98 8.87 0.24
N GLU A 12 -1.97 8.66 -1.06
CA GLU A 12 -2.95 7.85 -1.78
C GLU A 12 -2.70 6.37 -1.52
N GLN A 13 -3.74 5.68 -1.05
CA GLN A 13 -3.71 4.22 -0.90
C GLN A 13 -4.84 3.59 -1.69
N ILE A 14 -4.47 2.67 -2.59
CA ILE A 14 -5.42 1.90 -3.38
C ILE A 14 -5.29 0.43 -3.02
N LYS A 15 -6.33 -0.13 -2.41
CA LYS A 15 -6.42 -1.55 -2.11
C LYS A 15 -7.49 -2.22 -2.97
N ARG A 16 -7.07 -3.26 -3.68
CA ARG A 16 -7.94 -4.14 -4.48
C ARG A 16 -7.80 -5.56 -3.94
N SER A 17 -8.91 -6.13 -3.50
CA SER A 17 -8.96 -7.52 -3.05
C SER A 17 -10.05 -8.27 -3.79
N LEU A 18 -9.71 -9.47 -4.26
CA LEU A 18 -10.63 -10.45 -4.81
C LEU A 18 -10.49 -11.71 -3.98
N THR A 19 -11.61 -12.35 -3.63
CA THR A 19 -11.59 -13.62 -2.91
C THR A 19 -12.65 -14.53 -3.51
N PHE A 20 -12.24 -15.75 -3.83
CA PHE A 20 -13.10 -16.82 -4.30
C PHE A 20 -13.05 -17.96 -3.28
N GLY A 21 -14.21 -18.55 -3.02
CA GLY A 21 -14.35 -19.70 -2.14
C GLY A 21 -15.31 -20.71 -2.76
N LEU A 22 -14.94 -21.98 -2.64
CA LEU A 22 -15.76 -23.11 -3.04
C LEU A 22 -15.82 -24.09 -1.87
N SER A 23 -17.01 -24.60 -1.58
CA SER A 23 -17.19 -25.73 -0.68
C SER A 23 -18.05 -26.77 -1.37
N ALA A 24 -17.62 -28.02 -1.32
CA ALA A 24 -18.31 -29.12 -1.95
C ALA A 24 -18.32 -30.34 -1.02
N LYS A 25 -19.47 -30.99 -0.95
CA LYS A 25 -19.58 -32.36 -0.43
C LYS A 25 -19.32 -33.30 -1.61
N VAL A 26 -18.10 -33.81 -1.71
CA VAL A 26 -17.68 -34.67 -2.84
C VAL A 26 -18.33 -36.04 -2.72
N THR A 27 -18.36 -36.58 -1.50
CA THR A 27 -19.11 -37.79 -1.13
C THR A 27 -19.71 -37.61 0.26
N ASP A 28 -20.43 -38.61 0.77
CA ASP A 28 -20.90 -38.60 2.16
C ASP A 28 -19.76 -38.52 3.19
N LYS A 29 -18.58 -39.03 2.84
CA LYS A 29 -17.40 -39.08 3.72
C LYS A 29 -16.34 -38.03 3.40
N LEU A 30 -16.31 -37.49 2.18
CA LEU A 30 -15.30 -36.53 1.71
C LEU A 30 -15.91 -35.15 1.47
N LYS A 31 -15.40 -34.16 2.20
CA LYS A 31 -15.74 -32.73 2.03
C LYS A 31 -14.49 -32.00 1.55
N TYR A 32 -14.68 -31.12 0.57
CA TYR A 32 -13.64 -30.27 0.02
C TYR A 32 -13.99 -28.80 0.21
N GLN A 33 -12.99 -28.00 0.58
CA GLN A 33 -13.09 -26.54 0.66
C GLN A 33 -11.87 -25.93 -0.02
N GLY A 34 -12.09 -25.17 -1.07
CA GLY A 34 -11.05 -24.43 -1.78
C GLY A 34 -11.26 -22.93 -1.61
N SER A 35 -10.19 -22.17 -1.48
CA SER A 35 -10.25 -20.71 -1.52
C SER A 35 -9.03 -20.15 -2.23
N SER A 36 -9.21 -19.07 -2.96
CA SER A 36 -8.12 -18.26 -3.47
C SER A 36 -8.40 -16.79 -3.23
N SER A 37 -7.37 -16.02 -2.96
CA SER A 37 -7.45 -14.59 -2.79
C SER A 37 -6.31 -13.90 -3.51
N TYR A 38 -6.63 -12.75 -4.08
CA TYR A 38 -5.69 -11.80 -4.62
C TYR A 38 -5.84 -10.51 -3.85
N THR A 39 -4.74 -9.91 -3.43
CA THR A 39 -4.72 -8.55 -2.88
C THR A 39 -3.60 -7.75 -3.56
N GLY A 40 -3.99 -6.71 -4.27
CA GLY A 40 -3.11 -5.65 -4.73
C GLY A 40 -3.24 -4.45 -3.79
N PHE A 41 -2.11 -3.91 -3.37
CA PHE A 41 -2.01 -2.70 -2.57
C PHE A 41 -0.99 -1.77 -3.21
N GLN A 42 -1.43 -0.56 -3.53
CA GLN A 42 -0.57 0.50 -4.03
C GLN A 42 -0.64 1.65 -3.03
N SER A 43 0.52 2.20 -2.70
CA SER A 43 0.65 3.37 -1.85
C SER A 43 1.77 4.26 -2.37
N ASN A 44 1.60 5.57 -2.30
CA ASN A 44 2.74 6.47 -2.32
C ASN A 44 3.20 6.78 -0.89
N LEU A 45 4.50 7.00 -0.74
CA LEU A 45 5.14 7.35 0.51
C LEU A 45 6.04 8.56 0.27
N ASP A 46 6.18 9.39 1.31
CA ASP A 46 7.16 10.47 1.34
C ASP A 46 8.56 9.94 1.68
N PHE A 47 9.61 10.71 1.39
CA PHE A 47 10.93 10.41 1.91
C PHE A 47 10.92 10.36 3.45
N SER A 48 11.81 9.53 4.00
CA SER A 48 12.08 9.50 5.43
C SER A 48 12.35 10.91 5.97
N ALA A 49 11.77 11.24 7.12
CA ALA A 49 11.91 12.55 7.78
C ALA A 49 13.37 12.94 8.08
N ASN A 50 14.30 11.97 8.08
CA ASN A 50 15.73 12.19 8.29
C ASN A 50 16.49 12.59 7.01
N THR A 51 15.81 12.72 5.86
CA THR A 51 16.42 13.27 4.64
C THR A 51 15.97 14.72 4.47
N SER A 52 16.84 15.54 3.87
CA SER A 52 16.49 16.90 3.44
C SER A 52 15.42 16.94 2.34
N PHE A 53 15.01 15.78 1.83
CA PHE A 53 14.03 15.61 0.76
C PHE A 53 12.63 15.29 1.29
N SER A 54 12.48 15.07 2.59
CA SER A 54 11.14 14.92 3.20
C SER A 54 10.39 16.24 3.14
N ARG A 55 9.14 16.17 2.67
CA ARG A 55 8.27 17.34 2.54
C ARG A 55 7.81 17.81 3.91
N PHE A 56 7.39 16.87 4.76
CA PHE A 56 6.82 17.17 6.08
C PHE A 56 7.84 17.62 7.11
N SER A 57 9.03 17.03 7.14
CA SER A 57 10.04 17.42 8.14
C SER A 57 10.54 18.86 7.93
N GLY A 58 10.48 19.36 6.69
CA GLY A 58 10.78 20.76 6.37
C GLY A 58 9.75 21.75 6.93
N PHE A 59 8.46 21.42 6.86
CA PHE A 59 7.38 22.28 7.35
C PHE A 59 7.26 22.26 8.87
N GLU A 60 7.34 21.10 9.51
CA GLU A 60 7.19 21.00 10.97
C GLU A 60 8.50 21.29 11.73
N GLY A 61 9.65 21.21 11.06
CA GLY A 61 10.98 21.38 11.66
C GLY A 61 11.58 22.79 11.57
N GLU A 62 10.77 23.83 11.29
CA GLU A 62 11.21 25.23 11.07
C GLU A 62 12.25 25.43 9.95
N ALA A 63 12.61 24.40 9.18
CA ALA A 63 13.59 24.49 8.10
C ALA A 63 13.12 25.42 6.95
N ARG A 64 11.83 25.77 6.93
CA ARG A 64 11.20 26.71 5.99
C ARG A 64 10.84 28.06 6.64
N GLY A 65 11.29 28.32 7.86
CA GLY A 65 10.94 29.51 8.63
C GLY A 65 9.59 29.39 9.34
N ASP A 66 9.16 30.49 9.96
CA ASP A 66 7.86 30.59 10.63
C ASP A 66 6.74 30.74 9.58
N LEU A 67 6.09 29.63 9.27
CA LEU A 67 5.00 29.57 8.28
C LEU A 67 3.79 30.40 8.70
N ASP A 68 3.57 30.58 10.02
CA ASP A 68 2.46 31.35 10.57
C ASP A 68 2.70 32.87 10.42
N ALA A 69 3.96 33.27 10.22
CA ALA A 69 4.36 34.66 9.99
C ALA A 69 4.49 35.03 8.50
N LEU A 70 4.27 34.08 7.58
CA LEU A 70 4.37 34.36 6.14
C LEU A 70 3.22 35.26 5.68
N SER A 71 3.55 36.19 4.77
CA SER A 71 2.52 36.91 4.02
C SER A 71 1.78 35.93 3.12
N GLU A 72 0.53 36.23 2.76
CA GLU A 72 -0.25 35.36 1.86
C GLU A 72 0.46 35.18 0.50
N ALA A 73 1.15 36.19 0.01
CA ALA A 73 1.92 36.11 -1.23
C ALA A 73 3.09 35.11 -1.12
N ASP A 74 3.84 35.15 0.00
CA ASP A 74 4.96 34.25 0.24
C ASP A 74 4.49 32.81 0.53
N TRP A 75 3.36 32.68 1.23
CA TRP A 75 2.71 31.40 1.45
C TRP A 75 2.30 30.71 0.14
N LEU A 76 1.73 31.45 -0.81
CA LEU A 76 1.34 30.89 -2.11
C LEU A 76 2.56 30.37 -2.89
N VAL A 77 3.69 31.07 -2.83
CA VAL A 77 4.95 30.64 -3.44
C VAL A 77 5.46 29.36 -2.80
N GLU A 78 5.48 29.30 -1.46
CA GLU A 78 5.93 28.10 -0.74
C GLU A 78 5.00 26.91 -0.95
N ARG A 79 3.69 27.11 -0.96
CA ARG A 79 2.68 26.08 -1.27
C ARG A 79 2.88 25.51 -2.68
N ASP A 80 3.10 26.36 -3.67
CA ASP A 80 3.24 25.91 -5.06
C ASP A 80 4.57 25.17 -5.27
N ARG A 81 5.64 25.59 -4.59
CA ARG A 81 6.90 24.85 -4.51
C ARG A 81 6.72 23.49 -3.83
N ALA A 82 6.03 23.45 -2.69
CA ALA A 82 5.71 22.23 -1.95
C ALA A 82 4.97 21.21 -2.82
N ARG A 83 3.98 21.68 -3.59
CA ARG A 83 3.23 20.84 -4.56
C ARG A 83 4.11 20.33 -5.68
N LYS A 84 5.00 21.17 -6.21
CA LYS A 84 5.95 20.79 -7.26
C LYS A 84 6.93 19.73 -6.78
N ILE A 85 7.51 19.90 -5.59
CA ILE A 85 8.33 18.88 -4.94
C ILE A 85 7.49 17.62 -4.69
N GLY A 86 6.24 17.77 -4.24
CA GLY A 86 5.33 16.66 -4.00
C GLY A 86 5.02 15.79 -5.22
N GLY A 87 4.88 16.38 -6.41
CA GLY A 87 4.73 15.61 -7.65
C GLY A 87 6.02 14.94 -8.14
N LEU A 88 7.16 15.27 -7.54
CA LEU A 88 8.49 14.75 -7.90
C LEU A 88 9.05 13.80 -6.82
N VAL A 89 8.46 13.79 -5.63
CA VAL A 89 8.79 12.97 -4.46
C VAL A 89 7.67 11.95 -4.24
N ASP A 90 7.48 11.06 -5.20
CA ASP A 90 6.53 9.96 -5.06
C ASP A 90 7.30 8.64 -5.04
N ILE A 91 7.44 8.09 -3.84
CA ILE A 91 7.90 6.71 -3.66
C ILE A 91 6.66 5.82 -3.78
N THR A 92 6.42 5.29 -4.98
CA THR A 92 5.30 4.40 -5.22
C THR A 92 5.68 2.96 -4.84
N GLY A 93 5.00 2.42 -3.83
CA GLY A 93 5.05 1.02 -3.45
C GLY A 93 3.88 0.24 -4.04
N VAL A 94 4.15 -0.86 -4.73
CA VAL A 94 3.14 -1.82 -5.19
C VAL A 94 3.42 -3.16 -4.56
N THR A 95 2.49 -3.65 -3.74
CA THR A 95 2.50 -4.99 -3.17
C THR A 95 1.36 -5.81 -3.77
N ILE A 96 1.68 -6.99 -4.29
CA ILE A 96 0.72 -7.96 -4.78
C ILE A 96 0.88 -9.24 -3.97
N ARG A 97 -0.22 -9.77 -3.45
CA ARG A 97 -0.27 -11.07 -2.76
C ARG A 97 -1.31 -11.96 -3.41
N PHE A 98 -0.93 -13.19 -3.67
CA PHE A 98 -1.82 -14.25 -4.08
C PHE A 98 -1.75 -15.38 -3.06
N THR A 99 -2.89 -15.80 -2.55
CA THR A 99 -2.99 -16.91 -1.61
C THR A 99 -4.01 -17.91 -2.14
N ALA A 100 -3.69 -19.19 -2.12
CA ALA A 100 -4.65 -20.24 -2.42
C ALA A 100 -4.53 -21.37 -1.39
N SER A 101 -5.66 -21.91 -0.98
CA SER A 101 -5.74 -22.97 0.03
C SER A 101 -6.78 -24.00 -0.39
N ASN A 102 -6.44 -25.26 -0.20
CA ASN A 102 -7.25 -26.41 -0.50
C ASN A 102 -7.31 -27.28 0.75
N ASN A 103 -8.51 -27.55 1.21
CA ASN A 103 -8.75 -28.33 2.40
C ASN A 103 -9.62 -29.55 2.09
N PHE A 104 -9.20 -30.70 2.59
CA PHE A 104 -9.84 -32.00 2.42
C PHE A 104 -10.16 -32.58 3.79
N LYS A 105 -11.44 -32.82 4.05
CA LYS A 105 -11.92 -33.49 5.26
C LYS A 105 -12.48 -34.85 4.90
N TYR A 106 -11.94 -35.89 5.51
CA TYR A 106 -12.38 -37.27 5.29
C TYR A 106 -12.84 -37.92 6.59
N GLU A 107 -14.09 -38.35 6.62
CA GLU A 107 -14.71 -39.08 7.73
C GLU A 107 -14.56 -40.58 7.49
N PHE A 108 -13.71 -41.24 8.27
CA PHE A 108 -13.54 -42.69 8.18
C PHE A 108 -14.75 -43.41 8.81
N ASN A 109 -15.15 -42.94 9.99
CA ASN A 109 -16.33 -43.33 10.75
C ASN A 109 -16.78 -42.15 11.64
N ASP A 110 -17.88 -42.33 12.39
CA ASP A 110 -18.49 -41.28 13.23
C ASP A 110 -17.56 -40.75 14.33
N SER A 111 -16.51 -41.50 14.67
CA SER A 111 -15.55 -41.18 15.74
C SER A 111 -14.16 -40.80 15.23
N PHE A 112 -13.90 -40.90 13.93
CA PHE A 112 -12.57 -40.66 13.35
C PHE A 112 -12.64 -39.92 12.01
N GLN A 113 -12.07 -38.71 12.01
CA GLN A 113 -11.93 -37.85 10.84
C GLN A 113 -10.48 -37.40 10.69
N SER A 114 -10.05 -37.22 9.44
CA SER A 114 -8.81 -36.53 9.10
C SER A 114 -9.11 -35.23 8.34
N ASN A 115 -8.28 -34.22 8.55
CA ASN A 115 -8.33 -32.93 7.87
C ASN A 115 -6.94 -32.61 7.31
N PHE A 116 -6.85 -32.44 6.00
CA PHE A 116 -5.61 -32.15 5.29
C PHE A 116 -5.75 -30.85 4.51
N THR A 117 -4.90 -29.87 4.85
CA THR A 117 -4.87 -28.57 4.18
C THR A 117 -3.54 -28.37 3.49
N ILE A 118 -3.59 -27.95 2.22
CA ILE A 118 -2.43 -27.52 1.45
C ILE A 118 -2.71 -26.17 0.81
N GLY A 119 -1.73 -25.28 0.84
CA GLY A 119 -1.88 -23.96 0.26
C GLY A 119 -0.57 -23.39 -0.24
N ILE A 120 -0.71 -22.35 -1.06
CA ILE A 120 0.37 -21.48 -1.51
C ILE A 120 0.07 -20.06 -1.07
N ASP A 121 1.13 -19.34 -0.74
CA ASP A 121 1.07 -17.92 -0.45
C ASP A 121 2.28 -17.24 -1.08
N GLN A 122 2.01 -16.36 -2.04
CA GLN A 122 3.03 -15.64 -2.77
C GLN A 122 2.82 -14.15 -2.57
N LYS A 123 3.88 -13.46 -2.18
CA LYS A 123 3.92 -12.00 -2.09
C LYS A 123 5.03 -11.48 -2.99
N SER A 124 4.72 -10.45 -3.78
CA SER A 124 5.69 -9.64 -4.49
C SER A 124 5.51 -8.18 -4.07
N SER A 125 6.61 -7.46 -3.84
CA SER A 125 6.57 -6.03 -3.62
C SER A 125 7.64 -5.36 -4.47
N LYS A 126 7.26 -4.27 -5.12
CA LYS A 126 8.16 -3.36 -5.81
C LYS A 126 7.99 -1.98 -5.21
N GLN A 127 9.10 -1.29 -5.02
CA GLN A 127 9.13 0.11 -4.66
C GLN A 127 9.87 0.83 -5.78
N GLU A 128 9.29 1.92 -6.27
CA GLU A 128 9.87 2.79 -7.27
C GLU A 128 10.02 4.17 -6.66
N GLU A 129 11.21 4.72 -6.76
CA GLU A 129 11.57 6.05 -6.27
C GLU A 129 11.88 6.92 -7.47
N ASN A 130 11.21 8.08 -7.57
CA ASN A 130 11.38 9.02 -8.66
C ASN A 130 12.42 10.10 -8.29
N ASP A 131 13.67 9.68 -8.08
CA ASP A 131 14.81 10.61 -7.94
C ASP A 131 15.20 11.16 -9.32
N THR A 132 14.43 12.14 -9.78
CA THR A 132 14.64 12.75 -11.09
C THR A 132 15.53 13.99 -10.97
N ASN A 133 16.26 14.36 -12.04
CA ASN A 133 16.95 15.66 -12.10
C ASN A 133 15.97 16.84 -11.87
N ALA A 134 14.70 16.66 -12.19
CA ALA A 134 13.66 17.65 -11.91
C ALA A 134 13.43 17.85 -10.40
N LEU A 135 13.58 16.80 -9.58
CA LEU A 135 13.53 16.90 -8.12
C LEU A 135 14.66 17.80 -7.60
N LEU A 136 15.89 17.57 -8.05
CA LEU A 136 17.05 18.37 -7.65
C LEU A 136 16.87 19.86 -8.02
N VAL A 137 16.33 20.15 -9.21
CA VAL A 137 16.02 21.53 -9.63
C VAL A 137 14.91 22.15 -8.80
N ALA A 138 13.90 21.38 -8.39
CA ALA A 138 12.80 21.89 -7.55
C ALA A 138 13.22 22.14 -6.08
N LEU A 139 14.29 21.49 -5.62
CA LEU A 139 14.85 21.69 -4.28
C LEU A 139 15.79 22.88 -4.19
N ASP A 140 16.45 23.24 -5.30
CA ASP A 140 17.38 24.37 -5.43
C ASP A 140 16.69 25.69 -5.83
N SER A 141 15.40 25.62 -6.20
CA SER A 141 14.53 26.77 -6.51
C SER A 141 13.68 27.20 -5.32
#